data_AF-W4NAE1-F1
#
_entry.id   AF-W4NAE1-F1
#
_cell.length_a   1.000
_cell.length_b   1.000
_cell.length_c   1.000
_cell.angle_alpha   90.00
_cell.angle_beta   90.00
_cell.angle_gamma   90.00
#
_symmetry.space_group_name_H-M   'P 1'
#
loop_
_entity.id
_entity.type
_entity.pdbx_description
1 polymer ?
#
loop_
_entity_poly.entity_id
_entity_poly.type
_entity_poly.pdbx_seq_one_letter_code
_entity_poly.pdbx_strand_id
1 'polypeptide(L)' 'MFKRLFWMSLGVCIGIVAVTKAQAYIKANTPDVARQFLLGPDQDHVTVRTLEGLVNEFNAARRAREAELNAKYAAKVD' A
#
# COMPACT_ATOMS: atom_id res chain seq x y z
N MET A 1 -22.14 0.74 19.77
CA MET A 1 -21.16 0.35 18.71
C MET A 1 -19.78 -0.01 19.27
N PHE A 2 -19.40 0.45 20.47
CA PHE A 2 -18.09 0.22 21.11
C PHE A 2 -17.65 -1.25 21.20
N LYS A 3 -18.54 -2.16 21.64
CA LYS A 3 -18.24 -3.60 21.76
C LYS A 3 -17.72 -4.20 20.43
N ARG A 4 -18.34 -3.85 19.30
CA ARG A 4 -17.93 -4.35 17.98
C ARG A 4 -16.56 -3.81 17.56
N LEU A 5 -16.32 -2.52 17.78
CA LEU A 5 -15.03 -1.90 17.47
C LEU A 5 -13.89 -2.45 18.34
N PHE A 6 -14.19 -2.73 19.62
CA PHE A 6 -13.25 -3.38 20.54
C PHE A 6 -12.83 -4.77 20.04
N TRP A 7 -13.79 -5.62 19.66
CA TRP A 7 -13.49 -6.96 19.15
C TRP A 7 -12.75 -6.93 17.81
N MET A 8 -13.07 -5.97 16.93
CA MET A 8 -12.32 -5.79 15.68
C MET A 8 -10.88 -5.35 15.93
N SER A 9 -10.67 -4.36 16.80
CA SER A 9 -9.32 -3.89 17.18
C SER A 9 -8.50 -5.01 17.81
N LEU A 10 -9.09 -5.79 18.71
CA LEU A 10 -8.43 -6.93 19.35
C LEU A 10 -8.02 -7.99 18.33
N GLY A 11 -8.89 -8.32 17.38
CA GLY A 11 -8.59 -9.25 16.29
C GLY A 11 -7.44 -8.77 15.39
N VAL A 12 -7.42 -7.47 15.07
CA VAL A 12 -6.35 -6.84 14.28
C VAL A 12 -5.02 -6.89 15.04
N CYS A 13 -5.00 -6.53 16.32
CA CYS A 13 -3.79 -6.60 17.15
C CYS A 13 -3.22 -8.02 17.23
N ILE A 14 -4.07 -9.03 17.43
CA ILE A 14 -3.66 -10.44 17.44
C ILE A 14 -3.09 -10.86 16.07
N GLY A 15 -3.74 -10.45 14.98
CA GLY A 15 -3.27 -10.71 13.61
C GLY A 15 -1.88 -10.13 13.35
N ILE A 16 -1.64 -8.88 13.75
CA ILE A 16 -0.33 -8.22 13.59
C ILE A 16 0.76 -8.97 14.35
N VAL A 17 0.48 -9.38 15.60
CA VAL A 17 1.45 -10.12 16.43
C VAL A 17 1.76 -11.49 15.82
N ALA A 18 0.75 -12.21 15.34
CA ALA A 18 0.91 -13.50 14.69
C ALA A 18 1.78 -13.40 13.42
N VAL A 19 1.52 -12.40 12.57
CA VAL A 19 2.30 -12.16 11.34
C VAL A 19 3.74 -11.79 11.68
N THR A 20 3.95 -10.91 12.67
CA THR A 20 5.30 -10.50 13.10
C THR A 20 6.11 -11.69 13.63
N LYS A 21 5.48 -12.57 14.42
CA LYS A 21 6.13 -13.78 14.93
C LYS A 21 6.41 -14.79 13.81
N ALA A 22 5.49 -14.98 12.88
CA ALA A 22 5.69 -15.84 11.71
C ALA A 22 6.83 -15.33 10.83
N GLN A 23 6.89 -14.01 10.56
CA GLN A 23 7.98 -13.39 9.83
C GLN A 23 9.32 -13.56 10.56
N ALA A 24 9.36 -13.35 11.88
CA ALA A 24 10.57 -13.55 12.67
C ALA A 24 11.03 -15.02 12.67
N TYR A 25 10.10 -15.97 12.75
CA TYR A 25 10.40 -17.40 12.69
C TYR A 25 10.95 -17.81 11.32
N ILE A 26 10.33 -17.34 10.24
CA ILE A 26 10.82 -17.56 8.87
C ILE A 26 12.20 -16.93 8.70
N LYS A 27 12.43 -15.73 9.25
CA LYS A 27 13.73 -15.06 9.19
C LYS A 27 14.82 -15.80 9.97
N ALA A 28 14.47 -16.45 11.08
CA ALA A 28 15.41 -17.19 11.92
C ALA A 28 15.77 -18.58 11.34
N ASN A 29 14.83 -19.25 10.66
CA ASN A 29 15.00 -20.62 10.18
C ASN A 29 15.19 -20.75 8.66
N THR A 30 15.23 -19.65 7.91
CA THR A 30 15.45 -19.68 6.45
C THR A 30 16.70 -18.87 6.09
N PRO A 31 17.74 -19.49 5.51
CA PRO A 31 18.92 -18.77 5.03
C PRO A 31 18.53 -17.71 4.00
N ASP A 32 19.21 -16.55 4.03
CA ASP A 32 18.93 -15.36 3.19
C ASP A 32 18.78 -15.64 1.68
N VAL A 33 19.26 -16.79 1.21
CA VAL A 33 19.28 -17.25 -0.19
C VAL A 33 17.87 -17.47 -0.79
N ALA A 34 16.88 -17.93 -0.02
CA ALA A 34 15.52 -18.18 -0.55
C ALA A 34 14.68 -16.89 -0.68
N ARG A 35 15.01 -15.87 0.13
CA ARG A 35 14.36 -14.55 0.10
C ARG A 35 14.79 -13.74 -1.13
N GLN A 36 16.04 -13.93 -1.56
CA GLN A 36 16.61 -13.31 -2.75
C GLN A 36 16.10 -13.96 -4.06
N PHE A 37 15.69 -15.23 -4.01
CA PHE A 37 15.18 -15.96 -5.19
C PHE A 37 13.75 -15.55 -5.60
N LEU A 38 12.91 -15.11 -4.65
CA LEU A 38 11.52 -14.69 -4.93
C LEU A 38 11.35 -13.18 -5.16
N LEU A 39 12.24 -12.34 -4.63
CA LEU A 39 12.04 -10.89 -4.56
C LEU A 39 13.19 -10.06 -5.16
N GLY A 40 14.24 -10.71 -5.64
CA GLY A 40 15.41 -10.04 -6.23
C GLY A 40 16.30 -9.34 -5.20
N PRO A 41 17.50 -8.90 -5.61
CA PRO A 41 18.56 -8.44 -4.71
C PRO A 41 18.29 -7.10 -3.99
N ASP A 42 17.31 -6.32 -4.43
CA ASP A 42 17.03 -4.98 -3.91
C ASP A 42 15.65 -4.92 -3.24
N GLN A 43 15.61 -5.29 -1.95
CA GLN A 43 14.41 -5.19 -1.12
C GLN A 43 14.25 -3.85 -0.39
N ASP A 44 15.19 -2.92 -0.51
CA ASP A 44 15.18 -1.72 0.36
C ASP A 44 14.20 -0.62 -0.11
N HIS A 45 13.69 -0.69 -1.34
CA HIS A 45 12.93 0.42 -1.96
C HIS A 45 11.54 0.05 -2.51
N VAL A 46 11.02 -1.15 -2.19
CA VAL A 46 9.70 -1.60 -2.70
C VAL A 46 8.56 -0.66 -2.25
N THR A 47 8.63 -0.17 -1.02
CA THR A 47 7.67 0.81 -0.47
C THR A 47 7.74 2.14 -1.22
N VAL A 48 8.94 2.63 -1.54
CA VAL A 48 9.14 3.89 -2.28
C VAL A 48 8.59 3.75 -3.70
N ARG A 49 8.92 2.67 -4.41
CA ARG A 49 8.41 2.42 -5.77
C ARG A 49 6.88 2.31 -5.81
N THR A 50 6.28 1.71 -4.78
CA THR A 50 4.82 1.60 -4.68
C THR A 50 4.18 2.95 -4.40
N LEU A 51 4.75 3.75 -3.49
CA LEU A 51 4.28 5.10 -3.21
C LEU A 51 4.45 6.03 -4.42
N GLU A 52 5.58 5.96 -5.11
CA GLU A 52 5.82 6.69 -6.36
C GLU A 52 4.80 6.30 -7.44
N GLY A 53 4.50 5.01 -7.59
CA GLY A 53 3.46 4.52 -8.49
C GLY A 53 2.08 5.12 -8.16
N LEU A 54 1.67 5.04 -6.90
CA LEU A 54 0.40 5.57 -6.42
C LEU A 54 0.29 7.10 -6.59
N VAL A 55 1.37 7.85 -6.31
CA VAL A 55 1.40 9.31 -6.49
C VAL A 55 1.33 9.69 -7.97
N ASN A 56 2.00 8.94 -8.84
CA ASN A 56 1.95 9.18 -10.28
C ASN A 56 0.56 8.89 -10.86
N GLU A 57 -0.07 7.79 -10.45
CA GLU A 57 -1.45 7.45 -10.82
C GLU A 57 -2.45 8.50 -10.32
N PHE A 58 -2.29 8.96 -9.08
CA PHE A 58 -3.12 10.02 -8.51
C PHE A 58 -3.00 11.33 -9.30
N ASN A 59 -1.77 11.74 -9.63
CA ASN A 59 -1.53 12.96 -10.41
C ASN A 59 -2.03 12.85 -11.87
N ALA A 60 -2.00 11.65 -12.46
CA ALA A 60 -2.57 11.41 -13.78
C ALA A 60 -4.11 11.52 -13.74
N ALA A 61 -4.75 10.88 -12.75
CA ALA A 61 -6.19 10.97 -12.54
C ALA A 61 -6.66 12.40 -12.24
N ARG A 62 -5.89 13.14 -11.42
CA ARG A 62 -6.14 14.55 -11.11
C ARG A 62 -6.12 15.41 -12.37
N ARG A 63 -5.07 15.29 -13.20
CA ARG A 63 -4.95 16.06 -14.46
C ARG A 63 -6.07 15.74 -15.45
N ALA A 64 -6.45 14.47 -15.56
CA ALA A 64 -7.59 14.07 -16.39
C ALA A 64 -8.90 14.71 -15.91
N ARG A 65 -9.12 14.78 -14.60
CA ARG A 65 -10.28 15.48 -14.02
C ARG A 65 -10.22 16.98 -14.20
N GLU A 66 -9.05 17.61 -14.03
CA GLU A 66 -8.88 19.04 -14.30
C GLU A 66 -9.17 19.38 -15.77
N ALA A 67 -8.72 18.56 -16.71
CA ALA A 67 -9.04 18.72 -18.14
C ALA A 67 -10.55 18.55 -18.43
N GLU A 68 -11.19 17.56 -17.80
CA GLU A 68 -12.64 17.34 -17.93
C GLU A 68 -13.46 18.50 -17.33
N LEU A 69 -13.05 19.02 -16.18
CA LEU A 69 -13.68 20.20 -15.58
C LEU A 69 -13.47 21.43 -16.46
N ASN A 70 -12.26 21.67 -16.95
CA ASN A 70 -11.98 22.83 -17.79
C ASN A 70 -12.82 22.80 -19.08
N ALA A 71 -12.96 21.62 -19.71
CA ALA A 71 -13.86 21.46 -20.86
C ALA A 71 -15.33 21.73 -20.52
N LYS A 72 -15.81 21.28 -19.35
CA LYS A 72 -17.21 21.48 -18.91
C LYS A 72 -17.54 22.93 -18.54
N TYR A 73 -16.58 23.66 -17.95
CA TYR A 73 -16.80 25.04 -17.50
C TYR A 73 -16.45 26.07 -18.57
N ALA A 74 -15.44 25.84 -19.42
CA ALA A 74 -15.17 26.70 -20.58
C ALA A 74 -16.35 26.69 -21.57
N ALA A 75 -16.98 25.53 -21.80
CA ALA A 75 -18.18 25.43 -22.63
C ALA A 75 -19.46 26.04 -22.02
N LYS A 76 -19.40 26.51 -20.77
CA LYS A 76 -20.54 27.11 -20.06
C LYS A 76 -20.44 28.64 -19.95
N VAL A 77 -19.34 29.22 -20.42
CA VAL A 77 -19.02 30.66 -20.35
C VAL A 77 -19.23 31.36 -21.71
N ASP A 78 -19.44 30.61 -22.79
CA ASP A 78 -20.01 31.08 -24.07
C ASP A 78 -21.54 30.91 -24.09
#